data_AF-A0A961TZT0-F1
#
_entry.id   AF-A0A961TZT0-F1
#
_cell.length_a   1.000
_cell.length_b   1.000
_cell.length_c   1.000
_cell.angle_alpha   90.00
_cell.angle_beta   90.00
_cell.angle_gamma   90.00
#
_symmetry.space_group_name_H-M   'P 1'
#
loop_
_entity.id
_entity.type
_entity.pdbx_description
1 polymer ?
#
loop_
_entity_poly.entity_id
_entity_poly.type
_entity_poly.pdbx_seq_one_letter_code
_entity_poly.pdbx_strand_id
1 'polypeptide(L)' 'ASRIEETRAVATIGAPADAAHVVKNFKASEDEIRRDGSGEVEIEGRKFTIESQFLDDLEETSVREAVTGLRKPLMIMHSP' A
#
# COMPACT_ATOMS: atom_id res chain seq x y z
N ALA A 1 7.02 1.94 -10.36
CA ALA A 1 7.04 2.81 -11.56
C ALA A 1 8.38 3.53 -11.73
N SER A 2 8.92 4.18 -10.70
CA SER A 2 10.27 4.80 -10.75
C SER A 2 11.39 3.78 -11.02
N ARG A 3 11.26 2.56 -10.50
CA ARG A 3 12.18 1.43 -10.73
C ARG A 3 12.05 0.74 -12.10
N ILE A 4 11.16 1.22 -12.97
CA ILE A 4 10.92 0.63 -14.30
C ILE A 4 11.09 1.75 -15.32
N GLU A 5 12.24 1.78 -16.00
CA GLU A 5 12.67 2.91 -16.83
C GLU A 5 11.69 3.18 -17.97
N GLU A 6 11.21 2.13 -18.64
CA GLU A 6 10.33 2.16 -19.80
C GLU A 6 8.90 2.62 -19.48
N THR A 7 8.54 2.74 -18.19
CA THR A 7 7.20 3.22 -17.80
C THR A 7 6.99 4.63 -18.37
N ARG A 8 5.94 4.82 -19.18
CA ARG A 8 5.64 6.13 -19.79
C ARG A 8 4.57 6.93 -19.05
N ALA A 9 3.70 6.27 -18.29
CA ALA A 9 2.64 6.88 -17.50
C ALA A 9 2.19 5.94 -16.38
N VAL A 10 1.50 6.46 -15.39
CA VAL A 10 0.90 5.71 -14.27
C VAL A 10 -0.56 6.10 -14.10
N ALA A 11 -1.43 5.12 -13.86
CA ALA A 11 -2.81 5.35 -13.44
C ALA A 11 -3.08 4.61 -12.12
N THR A 12 -3.81 5.23 -11.20
CA THR A 12 -4.24 4.61 -9.93
C THR A 12 -5.76 4.58 -9.85
N ILE A 13 -6.32 3.55 -9.21
CA ILE A 13 -7.76 3.37 -9.01
C ILE A 13 -8.00 3.06 -7.53
N GLY A 14 -8.70 3.94 -6.82
CA GLY A 14 -9.01 3.76 -5.39
C GLY A 14 -7.76 3.61 -4.50
N ALA A 15 -6.61 4.08 -4.98
CA ALA A 15 -5.36 3.96 -4.23
C ALA A 15 -5.36 4.95 -3.06
N PRO A 16 -5.01 4.50 -1.84
CA PRO A 16 -4.93 5.37 -0.68
C PRO A 16 -3.79 6.38 -0.86
N ALA A 17 -4.01 7.61 -0.41
CA ALA A 17 -3.00 8.67 -0.45
C ALA A 17 -1.88 8.49 0.59
N ASP A 18 -2.11 7.63 1.58
CA ASP A 18 -1.18 7.29 2.66
C ASP A 18 -1.27 5.78 2.92
N ALA A 19 -0.13 5.09 2.81
CA ALA A 19 0.01 3.66 3.01
C ALA A 19 -0.28 3.25 4.46
N ALA A 20 0.08 4.08 5.44
CA ALA A 20 -0.14 3.81 6.86
C ALA A 20 -1.64 3.76 7.22
N HIS A 21 -2.51 4.45 6.46
CA HIS A 21 -3.95 4.36 6.66
C HIS A 21 -4.54 2.99 6.29
N VAL A 22 -3.86 2.21 5.44
CA VAL A 22 -4.30 0.85 5.11
C VAL A 22 -4.16 -0.08 6.31
N VAL A 23 -3.10 0.12 7.11
CA VAL A 23 -2.84 -0.70 8.31
C VAL A 23 -3.97 -0.60 9.33
N LYS A 24 -4.62 0.55 9.44
CA LYS A 24 -5.80 0.73 10.32
C LYS A 24 -6.97 -0.20 9.95
N ASN A 25 -7.03 -0.69 8.71
CA ASN A 25 -8.04 -1.66 8.30
C ASN A 25 -7.72 -3.09 8.81
N PHE A 26 -6.48 -3.37 9.17
CA PHE A 26 -6.03 -4.69 9.63
C PHE A 26 -6.29 -4.96 11.12
N LYS A 27 -6.66 -3.92 11.89
CA LYS A 27 -7.11 -3.99 13.30
C LYS A 27 -6.27 -4.98 14.13
N ALA A 28 -6.92 -5.91 14.83
CA ALA A 28 -6.35 -6.83 15.83
C ALA A 28 -5.31 -7.82 15.26
N SER A 29 -5.13 -7.87 13.94
CA SER A 29 -4.16 -8.76 13.30
C SER A 29 -2.75 -8.17 13.26
N GLU A 30 -2.55 -6.86 13.48
CA GLU A 30 -1.19 -6.26 13.37
C GLU A 30 -0.23 -6.86 14.40
N ASP A 31 -0.63 -6.96 15.66
CA ASP A 31 0.18 -7.55 16.72
C ASP A 31 0.50 -9.03 16.45
N GLU A 32 -0.45 -9.78 15.87
CA GLU A 32 -0.25 -11.16 15.44
C GLU A 32 0.77 -11.25 14.30
N ILE A 33 0.62 -10.42 13.27
CA ILE A 33 1.53 -10.38 12.12
C ILE A 33 2.95 -10.03 12.57
N ARG A 34 3.12 -9.06 13.47
CA ARG A 34 4.43 -8.67 14.00
C ARG A 34 5.06 -9.74 14.88
N ARG A 35 4.26 -10.48 15.65
CA ARG A 35 4.75 -11.54 16.55
C ARG A 35 5.11 -12.82 15.78
N ASP A 36 4.21 -13.26 14.90
CA ASP A 36 4.26 -14.56 14.26
C ASP A 36 4.86 -14.49 12.83
N GLY A 37 5.22 -13.28 12.40
CA GLY A 37 5.84 -12.99 11.10
C GLY A 37 4.84 -12.91 9.94
N SER A 38 3.62 -13.42 10.13
CA SER A 38 2.48 -13.32 9.21
C SER A 38 1.16 -13.52 9.95
N GLY A 39 0.04 -13.12 9.33
CA GLY A 39 -1.30 -13.28 9.90
C GLY A 39 -2.42 -13.09 8.89
N GLU A 40 -3.62 -13.55 9.23
CA GLU A 40 -4.83 -13.34 8.41
C GLU A 40 -5.48 -11.97 8.70
N VAL A 41 -5.82 -11.25 7.63
CA VAL A 41 -6.61 -10.02 7.68
C VAL A 41 -7.83 -10.14 6.77
N GLU A 42 -8.92 -9.46 7.13
CA GLU A 42 -10.12 -9.39 6.29
C GLU A 42 -10.23 -8.02 5.61
N ILE A 43 -10.23 -8.01 4.28
CA ILE A 43 -10.35 -6.82 3.45
C ILE A 43 -11.57 -7.00 2.54
N GLU A 44 -12.58 -6.14 2.73
CA GLU A 44 -13.83 -6.18 1.95
C GLU A 44 -14.50 -7.58 1.94
N GLY A 45 -14.54 -8.26 3.09
CA GLY A 45 -15.14 -9.59 3.21
C GLY A 45 -14.28 -10.74 2.70
N ARG A 46 -13.04 -10.47 2.29
CA ARG A 46 -12.09 -11.48 1.81
C ARG A 46 -10.90 -11.59 2.74
N LYS A 47 -10.48 -12.82 3.03
CA LYS A 47 -9.29 -13.09 3.84
C LYS A 47 -8.03 -13.07 3.00
N PHE A 48 -6.99 -12.44 3.54
CA PHE A 48 -5.65 -12.39 2.97
C PHE A 48 -4.63 -12.72 4.04
N THR A 49 -3.58 -13.44 3.67
CA THR A 49 -2.39 -13.61 4.52
C THR A 49 -1.44 -12.46 4.23
N ILE A 50 -1.02 -11.75 5.27
CA ILE A 50 -0.07 -10.64 5.19
C ILE A 50 1.17 -11.01 5.99
N GLU A 51 2.34 -10.71 5.45
CA GLU A 51 3.64 -10.87 6.11
C GLU A 51 4.03 -9.58 6.84
N SER A 52 4.81 -9.73 7.91
CA SER A 52 5.38 -8.61 8.68
C SER A 52 6.16 -7.61 7.81
N GLN A 53 6.92 -8.11 6.82
CA GLN A 53 7.65 -7.27 5.87
C GLN A 53 6.73 -6.28 5.12
N PHE A 54 5.48 -6.66 4.84
CA PHE A 54 4.54 -5.75 4.19
C PHE A 54 4.18 -4.57 5.10
N LEU A 55 4.10 -4.76 6.42
CA LEU A 55 3.85 -3.68 7.37
C LEU A 55 5.04 -2.72 7.40
N ASP A 56 6.26 -3.26 7.42
CA ASP A 56 7.50 -2.48 7.39
C ASP A 56 7.58 -1.65 6.09
N ASP A 57 7.28 -2.28 4.94
CA ASP A 57 7.26 -1.60 3.64
C ASP A 57 6.22 -0.46 3.60
N LEU A 58 5.06 -0.62 4.25
CA LEU A 58 4.03 0.43 4.31
C LEU A 58 4.45 1.62 5.19
N GLU A 59 5.21 1.38 6.27
CA GLU A 59 5.73 2.44 7.14
C GLU A 59 6.85 3.24 6.47
N GLU A 60 7.73 2.58 5.72
CA GLU A 60 8.84 3.23 5.03
C GLU A 60 8.42 3.92 3.73
N THR A 61 7.29 3.54 3.13
CA THR A 61 6.88 4.05 1.81
C THR A 61 6.03 5.32 1.90
N SER A 62 6.63 6.46 1.57
CA SER A 62 5.89 7.71 1.35
C SER A 62 5.34 7.81 -0.07
N VAL A 63 4.01 7.67 -0.21
CA VAL A 63 3.30 7.85 -1.50
C VAL A 63 3.57 9.25 -2.08
N ARG A 64 3.60 10.29 -1.22
CA ARG A 64 3.82 11.67 -1.63
C ARG A 64 5.21 11.89 -2.22
N GLU A 65 6.24 11.32 -1.60
CA GLU A 65 7.61 11.36 -2.12
C GLU A 65 7.73 10.56 -3.40
N ALA A 66 7.13 9.37 -3.46
CA ALA A 66 7.13 8.53 -4.65
C ALA A 66 6.49 9.24 -5.86
N VAL A 67 5.35 9.93 -5.67
CA VAL A 67 4.69 10.72 -6.73
C VAL A 67 5.54 11.92 -7.13
N THR A 68 6.18 12.60 -6.17
CA THR A 68 7.08 13.73 -6.47
C THR A 68 8.29 13.30 -7.30
N GLY A 69 8.86 12.13 -6.98
CA GLY A 69 9.99 11.53 -7.71
C GLY A 69 9.60 10.86 -9.03
N LEU A 70 8.32 10.60 -9.28
CA LEU A 70 7.85 9.82 -10.43
C LEU A 70 8.18 10.48 -11.78
N ARG A 71 8.02 11.82 -11.87
CA ARG A 71 8.30 12.63 -13.07
C ARG A 71 7.70 12.07 -14.37
N LYS A 72 6.54 11.42 -14.27
CA LYS A 72 5.79 10.82 -15.39
C LYS A 72 4.32 11.26 -15.28
N PRO A 73 3.56 11.30 -16.40
CA PRO A 73 2.12 11.52 -16.36
C PRO A 73 1.43 10.58 -15.37
N LEU A 74 0.57 11.16 -14.53
CA LEU A 74 -0.17 10.46 -13.48
C LEU A 74 -1.66 10.75 -13.61
N MET A 75 -2.48 9.69 -13.68
CA MET A 75 -3.94 9.75 -13.61
C MET A 75 -4.41 9.12 -12.31
N ILE A 76 -5.27 9.82 -11.56
CA ILE A 76 -5.83 9.33 -10.30
C ILE A 76 -7.33 9.18 -10.48
N MET A 77 -7.83 7.96 -10.32
CA MET A 77 -9.25 7.63 -10.38
C MET A 77 -9.73 7.25 -8.98
N HIS A 78 -10.68 8.02 -8.44
CA HIS A 78 -11.27 7.76 -7.13
C HIS A 78 -12.79 7.95 -7.21
N SER A 79 -13.56 7.10 -6.52
CA SER A 79 -14.99 7.36 -6.27
C SER A 79 -15.15 8.60 -5.37
N PRO A 80 -16.24 9.38 -5.48
CA PRO A 80 -16.57 10.37 -4.45
C PRO A 80 -16.57 9.78 -3.04
#